data_AF-A0AAW4XZV5-F1
#
_entry.id   AF-A0AAW4XZV5-F1
#
_cell.length_a   1.000
_cell.length_b   1.000
_cell.length_c   1.000
_cell.angle_alpha   90.00
_cell.angle_beta   90.00
_cell.angle_gamma   90.00
#
_symmetry.space_group_name_H-M   'P 1'
#
loop_
_entity.id
_entity.type
_entity.pdbx_description
1 polymer ?
#
loop_
_entity_poly.entity_id
_entity_poly.type
_entity_poly.pdbx_seq_one_letter_code
_entity_poly.pdbx_strand_id
1 'polypeptide(L)'
;MPYDQMPKSETPIGDLLPLRVKTILERNGVHTVEGVHRAYPNQLLKMWGMGMFRFKQIEAALFPDKSFIPARIYSPIRHIKGSSLNGALAPATVQVLLRGGITTVEQLLAMERKELLNIKGLGIHKLGEIENFLHETKRA
;
A
#
# COMPACT_ATOMS: atom_id res chain seq x y z
N MET A 1 -4.19 -44.22 28.57
CA MET A 1 -3.85 -43.99 27.15
C MET A 1 -4.33 -42.60 26.77
N PRO A 2 -3.46 -41.59 26.63
CA PRO A 2 -3.88 -40.29 26.13
C PRO A 2 -4.06 -40.39 24.62
N TYR A 3 -5.19 -39.91 24.12
CA TYR A 3 -5.52 -39.88 22.70
C TYR A 3 -4.55 -38.92 22.00
N ASP A 4 -3.65 -39.46 21.17
CA ASP A 4 -2.84 -38.70 20.24
C ASP A 4 -3.75 -37.85 19.37
N GLN A 5 -3.52 -36.55 19.43
CA GLN A 5 -4.21 -35.54 18.66
C GLN A 5 -3.92 -35.79 17.18
N MET A 6 -4.88 -36.38 16.45
CA MET A 6 -4.86 -36.40 15.00
C MET A 6 -4.69 -34.95 14.49
N PRO A 7 -3.74 -34.67 13.59
CA PRO A 7 -3.61 -33.34 13.03
C PRO A 7 -4.92 -33.02 12.31
N LYS A 8 -5.55 -31.91 12.72
CA LYS A 8 -6.75 -31.35 12.09
C LYS A 8 -6.59 -31.45 10.58
N SER A 9 -7.56 -32.07 9.90
CA SER A 9 -7.59 -32.24 8.46
C SER A 9 -7.52 -30.87 7.78
N GLU A 10 -6.32 -30.38 7.53
CA GLU A 10 -6.12 -29.09 6.90
C GLU A 10 -6.53 -29.22 5.44
N THR A 11 -7.53 -28.46 5.02
CA THR A 11 -8.00 -28.51 3.64
C THR A 11 -6.90 -27.91 2.76
N PRO A 12 -6.30 -28.68 1.83
CA PRO A 12 -5.28 -28.13 0.95
C PRO A 12 -5.92 -27.03 0.08
N ILE A 13 -5.15 -25.97 -0.18
CA ILE A 13 -5.62 -24.80 -0.95
C ILE A 13 -6.19 -25.16 -2.34
N GLY A 14 -5.88 -26.36 -2.86
CA GLY A 14 -6.56 -26.95 -4.01
C GLY A 14 -6.59 -26.04 -5.24
N ASP A 15 -7.57 -26.28 -6.12
CA ASP A 15 -7.88 -25.44 -7.30
C ASP A 15 -8.80 -24.26 -6.96
N LEU A 16 -8.97 -23.94 -5.66
CA LEU A 16 -9.88 -22.88 -5.18
C LEU A 16 -9.36 -21.47 -5.50
N LEU A 17 -8.06 -21.33 -5.77
CA LEU A 17 -7.42 -20.04 -6.03
C LEU A 17 -6.67 -20.05 -7.37
N PRO A 18 -6.55 -18.90 -8.04
CA PRO A 18 -5.74 -18.78 -9.25
C PRO A 18 -4.30 -19.25 -9.00
N LEU A 19 -3.70 -19.94 -9.99
CA LEU A 19 -2.36 -20.54 -9.91
C LEU A 19 -1.27 -19.56 -9.43
N ARG A 20 -1.43 -18.28 -9.79
CA ARG A 20 -0.50 -17.20 -9.40
C ARG A 20 -0.65 -16.76 -7.95
N VAL A 21 -1.83 -16.90 -7.36
CA VAL A 21 -2.07 -16.63 -5.93
C VAL A 21 -1.57 -17.80 -5.10
N LYS A 22 -1.84 -19.04 -5.55
CA LYS A 22 -1.32 -20.28 -4.95
C LYS A 22 0.20 -20.27 -4.85
N THR A 23 0.90 -20.00 -5.95
CA THR A 23 2.37 -19.94 -5.95
C THR A 23 2.94 -18.87 -5.02
N ILE A 24 2.21 -17.77 -4.78
CA ILE A 24 2.63 -16.77 -3.79
C ILE A 24 2.40 -17.28 -2.37
N LEU A 25 1.25 -17.88 -2.09
CA LEU A 25 0.96 -18.46 -0.77
C LEU A 25 1.98 -19.55 -0.43
N GLU A 26 2.26 -20.47 -1.35
CA GLU A 26 3.28 -21.52 -1.19
C GLU A 26 4.67 -20.95 -0.94
N ARG A 27 5.08 -19.90 -1.69
CA ARG A 27 6.37 -19.22 -1.46
C ARG A 27 6.47 -18.53 -0.10
N ASN A 28 5.34 -18.16 0.48
CA ASN A 28 5.26 -17.58 1.83
C ASN A 28 4.95 -18.66 2.90
N GLY A 29 5.02 -19.96 2.55
CA GLY A 29 4.85 -21.08 3.47
C GLY A 29 3.40 -21.39 3.85
N VAL A 30 2.42 -20.88 3.10
CA VAL A 30 0.99 -21.13 3.34
C VAL A 30 0.48 -22.14 2.31
N HIS A 31 0.20 -23.35 2.78
CA HIS A 31 -0.22 -24.48 1.93
C HIS A 31 -1.68 -24.90 2.16
N THR A 32 -2.32 -24.39 3.21
CA THR A 32 -3.64 -24.84 3.66
C THR A 32 -4.62 -23.69 3.85
N VAL A 33 -5.92 -23.98 3.67
CA VAL A 33 -6.99 -22.98 3.76
C VAL A 33 -7.07 -22.42 5.18
N GLU A 34 -6.89 -23.25 6.21
CA GLU A 34 -6.81 -22.78 7.59
C GLU A 34 -5.60 -21.85 7.81
N GLY A 35 -4.48 -22.12 7.14
CA GLY A 35 -3.32 -21.23 7.13
C GLY A 35 -3.65 -19.84 6.57
N VAL A 36 -4.46 -19.77 5.51
CA VAL A 36 -4.96 -18.50 4.95
C VAL A 36 -5.90 -17.80 5.94
N HIS A 37 -6.82 -18.54 6.58
CA HIS A 37 -7.71 -17.99 7.61
C HIS A 37 -6.95 -17.37 8.79
N ARG A 38 -5.85 -17.99 9.23
CA ARG A 38 -5.00 -17.44 10.30
C ARG A 38 -4.20 -16.21 9.86
N ALA A 39 -3.74 -16.19 8.61
CA ALA A 39 -2.96 -15.07 8.07
C ALA A 39 -3.83 -13.85 7.70
N TYR A 40 -5.14 -14.03 7.56
CA TYR A 40 -6.06 -12.94 7.25
C TYR A 40 -6.23 -11.98 8.43
N PRO A 41 -6.35 -10.65 8.20
CA PRO A 41 -6.13 -9.95 6.94
C PRO A 41 -4.69 -9.43 6.79
N ASN A 42 -4.04 -9.09 7.91
CA ASN A 42 -2.80 -8.29 7.90
C ASN A 42 -1.58 -9.08 7.45
N GLN A 43 -1.48 -10.37 7.78
CA GLN A 43 -0.31 -11.17 7.48
C GLN A 43 -0.29 -11.56 6.00
N LEU A 44 -1.45 -11.80 5.39
CA LEU A 44 -1.59 -11.93 3.93
C LEU A 44 -1.08 -10.67 3.22
N LEU A 45 -1.51 -9.48 3.63
CA LEU A 45 -1.07 -8.23 3.01
C LEU A 45 0.43 -7.95 3.17
N LYS A 46 1.10 -8.56 4.14
CA LYS A 46 2.56 -8.45 4.34
C LYS A 46 3.36 -9.44 3.50
N MET A 47 2.73 -10.44 2.89
CA MET A 47 3.44 -11.46 2.10
C MET A 47 4.06 -10.86 0.84
N TRP A 48 5.27 -11.31 0.53
CA TRP A 48 5.97 -10.82 -0.66
C TRP A 48 5.23 -11.23 -1.93
N GLY A 49 4.94 -10.26 -2.80
CA GLY A 49 4.13 -10.46 -3.99
C GLY A 49 2.61 -10.46 -3.75
N MET A 50 2.15 -10.30 -2.51
CA MET A 50 0.72 -10.20 -2.19
C MET A 50 0.24 -8.74 -2.27
N GLY A 51 -0.23 -8.35 -3.46
CA GLY A 51 -0.84 -7.04 -3.70
C GLY A 51 -2.35 -7.05 -3.43
N MET A 52 -2.96 -5.86 -3.33
CA MET A 52 -4.39 -5.70 -3.03
C MET A 52 -5.32 -6.48 -3.97
N PHE A 53 -4.99 -6.52 -5.27
CA PHE A 53 -5.75 -7.28 -6.26
C PHE A 53 -5.80 -8.78 -5.92
N ARG A 54 -4.64 -9.36 -5.56
CA ARG A 54 -4.54 -10.80 -5.22
C ARG A 54 -5.16 -11.09 -3.86
N PHE A 55 -5.01 -10.17 -2.91
CA PHE A 55 -5.70 -10.24 -1.63
C PHE A 55 -7.23 -10.27 -1.82
N LYS A 56 -7.78 -9.42 -2.70
CA LYS A 56 -9.21 -9.42 -3.04
C LYS A 56 -9.65 -10.72 -3.73
N GLN A 57 -8.80 -11.36 -4.52
CA GLN A 57 -9.07 -12.69 -5.09
C GLN A 57 -9.15 -13.77 -3.99
N ILE A 58 -8.28 -13.70 -2.97
CA ILE A 58 -8.35 -14.60 -1.81
C ILE A 58 -9.63 -14.35 -1.02
N GLU A 59 -9.99 -13.09 -0.77
CA GLU A 59 -11.24 -12.74 -0.09
C GLU A 59 -12.47 -13.27 -0.83
N ALA A 60 -12.56 -13.05 -2.15
CA ALA A 60 -13.70 -13.51 -2.94
C ALA A 60 -13.87 -15.04 -2.90
N ALA A 61 -12.76 -15.79 -2.82
CA ALA A 61 -12.79 -17.25 -2.85
C ALA A 61 -12.98 -17.89 -1.47
N LEU A 62 -12.35 -17.34 -0.42
CA LEU A 62 -12.29 -17.96 0.91
C LEU A 62 -13.04 -17.19 2.00
N PHE A 63 -13.44 -15.95 1.72
CA PHE A 63 -14.12 -15.08 2.67
C PHE A 63 -15.28 -14.29 2.01
N PRO A 64 -16.27 -14.97 1.40
CA PRO A 64 -17.36 -14.29 0.69
C PRO A 64 -18.14 -13.29 1.58
N ASP A 65 -18.22 -13.56 2.89
CA ASP A 65 -18.91 -12.73 3.87
C ASP A 65 -18.02 -11.66 4.53
N LYS A 66 -16.71 -11.60 4.18
CA LYS A 66 -15.79 -10.62 4.76
C LYS A 66 -15.13 -9.79 3.68
N SER A 67 -15.16 -8.47 3.87
CA SER A 67 -14.41 -7.52 3.06
C SER A 67 -13.57 -6.64 3.97
N PHE A 68 -12.28 -6.92 4.02
CA PHE A 68 -11.28 -6.07 4.61
C PHE A 68 -10.93 -4.95 3.65
N ILE A 69 -11.12 -3.72 4.11
CA ILE A 69 -10.64 -2.52 3.47
C ILE A 69 -9.57 -1.97 4.41
N PRO A 70 -8.27 -2.03 4.06
CA PRO A 70 -7.27 -1.43 4.91
C PRO A 70 -7.53 0.08 5.00
N ALA A 71 -7.53 0.62 6.23
CA ALA A 71 -7.78 2.04 6.50
C ALA A 71 -6.85 2.98 5.70
N ARG A 72 -5.68 2.48 5.28
CA ARG A 72 -4.79 3.12 4.31
C ARG A 72 -4.16 2.02 3.46
N ILE A 73 -4.24 2.14 2.13
CA ILE A 73 -3.37 1.39 1.22
C ILE A 73 -1.95 1.92 1.46
N TYR A 74 -1.26 1.36 2.45
CA TYR A 74 0.17 1.56 2.61
C TYR A 74 0.85 0.78 1.48
N SER A 75 0.86 1.36 0.28
CA SER A 75 2.12 1.30 -0.45
C SER A 75 3.16 1.82 0.55
N PRO A 76 4.23 1.06 0.88
CA PRO A 76 5.28 1.59 1.75
C PRO A 76 5.58 2.99 1.22
N ILE A 77 5.45 4.00 2.08
CA ILE A 77 5.60 5.42 1.72
C ILE A 77 6.82 5.45 0.83
N ARG A 78 6.61 5.66 -0.49
CA ARG A 78 7.71 5.59 -1.44
C ARG A 78 8.60 6.74 -1.05
N HIS A 79 9.67 6.44 -0.31
CA HIS A 79 10.63 7.43 0.07
C HIS A 79 11.40 7.79 -1.19
N ILE A 80 11.09 8.95 -1.75
CA ILE A 80 11.67 9.41 -2.99
C ILE A 80 13.07 9.93 -2.66
N LYS A 81 14.08 9.21 -3.12
CA LYS A 81 15.48 9.61 -2.90
C LYS A 81 15.70 11.03 -3.44
N GLY A 82 16.36 11.87 -2.65
CA GLY A 82 16.73 13.23 -3.06
C GLY A 82 15.67 14.31 -2.82
N SER A 83 14.65 14.06 -2.01
CA SER A 83 13.71 15.10 -1.58
C SER A 83 13.55 15.14 -0.06
N SER A 84 13.55 16.33 0.53
CA SER A 84 13.21 16.54 1.94
C SER A 84 11.70 16.71 2.16
N LEU A 85 10.90 16.67 1.10
CA LEU A 85 9.43 16.76 1.15
C LEU A 85 8.76 15.40 1.45
N ASN A 86 9.55 14.33 1.58
CA ASN A 86 9.03 13.01 1.97
C ASN A 86 8.42 13.05 3.37
N GLY A 87 7.25 12.43 3.53
CA GLY A 87 6.53 12.40 4.81
C GLY A 87 5.69 13.66 5.08
N ALA A 88 6.05 14.80 4.49
CA ALA A 88 5.28 16.04 4.53
C ALA A 88 4.17 16.07 3.46
N LEU A 89 4.46 15.58 2.26
CA LEU A 89 3.52 15.52 1.13
C LEU A 89 3.36 14.07 0.65
N ALA A 90 2.26 13.80 -0.07
CA ALA A 90 2.03 12.50 -0.70
C ALA A 90 3.17 12.17 -1.69
N PRO A 91 3.62 10.90 -1.77
CA PRO A 91 4.73 10.53 -2.66
C PRO A 91 4.49 10.89 -4.13
N ALA A 92 3.25 10.84 -4.61
CA ALA A 92 2.91 11.25 -5.98
C ALA A 92 3.07 12.76 -6.22
N THR A 93 2.96 13.57 -5.17
CA THR A 93 3.17 15.02 -5.18
C THR A 93 4.67 15.31 -5.11
N VAL A 94 5.38 14.67 -4.16
CA VAL A 94 6.86 14.74 -4.06
C VAL A 94 7.55 14.32 -5.35
N GLN A 95 7.07 13.27 -6.03
CA GLN A 95 7.65 12.80 -7.31
C GLN A 95 7.52 13.84 -8.43
N VAL A 96 6.42 14.58 -8.45
CA VAL A 96 6.16 15.63 -9.45
C VAL A 96 7.01 16.86 -9.15
N LEU A 97 7.10 17.25 -7.88
CA LEU A 97 7.98 18.34 -7.44
C LEU A 97 9.44 18.03 -7.76
N LEU A 98 9.92 16.82 -7.46
CA LEU A 98 11.26 16.37 -7.83
C LEU A 98 11.51 16.47 -9.33
N ARG A 99 10.54 16.08 -10.17
CA ARG A 99 10.64 16.21 -11.64
C ARG A 99 10.67 17.67 -12.09
N GLY A 100 10.03 18.55 -11.36
CA GLY A 100 10.09 20.00 -11.52
C GLY A 100 11.35 20.64 -10.92
N GLY A 101 12.27 19.85 -10.33
CA GLY A 101 13.50 20.34 -9.70
C GLY A 101 13.32 20.85 -8.27
N ILE A 102 12.13 20.72 -7.69
CA ILE A 102 11.82 21.17 -6.33
C ILE A 102 12.02 19.99 -5.37
N THR A 103 13.02 20.13 -4.52
CA THR A 103 13.44 19.07 -3.59
C THR A 103 13.27 19.45 -2.13
N THR A 104 13.20 20.74 -1.82
CA THR A 104 13.14 21.29 -0.46
C THR A 104 11.90 22.15 -0.21
N VAL A 105 11.57 22.32 1.08
CA VAL A 105 10.46 23.19 1.53
C VAL A 105 10.74 24.65 1.18
N GLU A 106 11.98 25.10 1.31
CA GLU A 106 12.39 26.48 0.96
C GLU A 106 12.20 26.77 -0.53
N GLN A 107 12.60 25.84 -1.40
CA GLN A 107 12.36 25.95 -2.84
C GLN A 107 10.86 26.01 -3.15
N LEU A 108 10.05 25.21 -2.44
CA LEU A 108 8.60 25.21 -2.59
C LEU A 108 7.95 26.52 -2.12
N LEU A 109 8.46 27.12 -1.04
CA LEU A 109 8.01 28.42 -0.51
C LEU A 109 8.38 29.60 -1.42
N ALA A 110 9.49 29.49 -2.15
CA ALA A 110 9.97 30.50 -3.08
C ALA A 110 9.18 30.52 -4.41
N MET A 111 8.39 29.49 -4.69
CA MET A 111 7.64 29.34 -5.94
C MET A 111 6.25 29.98 -5.86
N GLU A 112 5.84 30.67 -6.92
CA GLU A 112 4.48 31.18 -7.02
C GLU A 112 3.49 30.10 -7.47
N ARG A 113 2.22 30.26 -7.06
CA ARG A 113 1.12 29.35 -7.42
C ARG A 113 1.04 29.05 -8.92
N LYS A 114 1.21 30.09 -9.76
CA LYS A 114 1.15 29.96 -11.21
C LYS A 114 2.31 29.11 -11.75
N GLU A 115 3.48 29.23 -11.16
CA GLU A 115 4.67 28.48 -11.54
C GLU A 115 4.56 27.01 -11.11
N LEU A 116 3.98 26.74 -9.94
CA LEU A 116 3.67 25.37 -9.50
C LEU A 116 2.70 24.68 -10.48
N LEU A 117 1.67 25.39 -10.95
CA LEU A 117 0.72 24.86 -11.93
C LEU A 117 1.33 24.60 -13.31
N ASN A 118 2.45 25.24 -13.63
CA ASN A 118 3.19 24.95 -14.88
C ASN A 118 3.99 23.64 -14.80
N ILE A 119 4.14 23.04 -13.61
CA ILE A 119 4.84 21.75 -13.46
C ILE A 119 3.98 20.64 -14.05
N LYS A 120 4.53 19.95 -15.05
CA LYS A 120 3.86 18.83 -15.73
C LYS A 120 3.42 17.75 -14.73
N GLY A 121 2.10 17.55 -14.62
CA GLY A 121 1.50 16.56 -13.73
C GLY A 121 1.14 17.08 -12.34
N LEU A 122 1.21 18.39 -12.12
CA LEU A 122 0.73 19.09 -10.93
C LEU A 122 -0.65 19.71 -11.22
N GLY A 123 -1.70 18.96 -10.88
CA GLY A 123 -3.08 19.43 -11.02
C GLY A 123 -3.60 20.13 -9.76
N ILE A 124 -4.81 20.69 -9.86
CA ILE A 124 -5.48 21.46 -8.79
C ILE A 124 -5.53 20.72 -7.45
N HIS A 125 -5.78 19.40 -7.47
CA HIS A 125 -5.79 18.60 -6.24
C HIS A 125 -4.43 18.54 -5.53
N LYS A 126 -3.34 18.41 -6.29
CA LYS A 126 -1.98 18.41 -5.72
C LYS A 126 -1.56 19.80 -5.27
N LEU A 127 -2.00 20.84 -5.99
CA LEU A 127 -1.81 22.21 -5.58
C LEU A 127 -2.49 22.50 -4.23
N GLY A 128 -3.73 22.06 -4.05
CA GLY A 128 -4.44 22.23 -2.78
C GLY A 128 -3.75 21.51 -1.61
N GLU A 129 -3.19 20.32 -1.85
CA GLU A 129 -2.35 19.62 -0.87
C GLU A 129 -1.11 20.45 -0.49
N ILE A 130 -0.40 21.00 -1.48
CA ILE A 130 0.78 21.85 -1.27
C ILE A 130 0.40 23.14 -0.53
N GLU A 131 -0.66 23.83 -0.94
CA GLU A 131 -1.12 25.06 -0.32
C GLU A 131 -1.47 24.83 1.16
N ASN A 132 -2.18 23.76 1.48
CA ASN A 132 -2.47 23.38 2.87
C ASN A 132 -1.19 23.17 3.69
N PHE A 133 -0.23 22.44 3.14
CA PHE A 133 1.07 22.22 3.79
C PHE A 133 1.84 23.53 4.01
N LEU A 134 1.86 24.44 3.02
CA LEU A 134 2.51 25.74 3.15
C LEU A 134 1.81 26.64 4.17
N HIS A 135 0.48 26.58 4.27
CA HIS A 135 -0.28 27.31 5.29
C HIS A 135 0.01 26.81 6.71
N GLU A 136 0.12 25.49 6.90
CA GLU A 136 0.52 24.90 8.19
C GLU A 136 1.96 25.29 8.56
N THR A 137 2.87 25.23 7.58
CA THR A 137 4.30 25.56 7.79
C THR A 137 4.53 27.03 8.11
N LYS A 138 3.72 27.96 7.55
CA LYS A 138 3.81 29.41 7.85
C LYS A 138 3.22 29.81 9.21
N ARG A 139 2.47 28.92 9.86
CA ARG A 139 1.88 29.14 11.19
C ARG A 139 2.72 28.58 12.33
N ALA A 140 3.64 27.67 12.04
CA ALA A 140 4.60 27.10 12.98
C ALA A 140 5.82 28.01 13.13
#